data_AF-A0A2N5JM02-F1
#
_entry.id   AF-A0A2N5JM02-F1
#
_cell.length_a   1.000
_cell.length_b   1.000
_cell.length_c   1.000
_cell.angle_alpha   90.00
_cell.angle_beta   90.00
_cell.angle_gamma   90.00
#
_symmetry.space_group_name_H-M   'P 1'
#
loop_
_entity.id
_entity.type
_entity.pdbx_description
1 polymer ?
#
loop_
_entity_poly.entity_id
_entity_poly.type
_entity_poly.pdbx_seq_one_letter_code
_entity_poly.pdbx_strand_id
1 'polypeptide(L)'
;MTAVPETDLLTFQSEVEAILRPLHMRREAPGAAVRAQGIQFACLGPIILVGVAFLLLFGILPTLQSLTSQGGGVVAVVVLSGGLFLLARWLGKLNQQQQRGRVGQYMHMLDELIQLEPDNPIWQTERTTLAAQSRLSVPEQERIRNLWEQTTATHAAALLERTDVLACICPVLLDKGGDVFAFARRIAGALHRSVTDGQLAAVLTPIVVAHMALLIDQRGIAQVCATHIEHVD
;
A
#
# COMPACT_ATOMS: atom_id res chain seq x y z
N MET A 1 -4.43 34.61 1.69
CA MET A 1 -5.51 33.67 1.35
C MET A 1 -5.17 33.02 0.02
N THR A 2 -4.28 32.03 0.05
CA THR A 2 -4.01 31.17 -1.11
C THR A 2 -5.01 30.04 -1.04
N ALA A 3 -5.98 30.01 -1.95
CA ALA A 3 -6.88 28.89 -2.08
C ALA A 3 -6.05 27.62 -2.30
N VAL A 4 -6.13 26.68 -1.37
CA VAL A 4 -5.53 25.35 -1.53
C VAL A 4 -6.16 24.72 -2.77
N PRO A 5 -5.38 24.20 -3.72
CA PRO A 5 -5.96 23.60 -4.90
C PRO A 5 -6.79 22.39 -4.48
N GLU A 6 -8.07 22.39 -4.86
CA GLU A 6 -9.04 21.33 -4.53
C GLU A 6 -8.55 19.93 -4.97
N THR A 7 -7.64 19.87 -5.93
CA THR A 7 -6.93 18.67 -6.40
C THR A 7 -6.03 18.04 -5.35
N ASP A 8 -5.39 18.82 -4.47
CA ASP A 8 -4.46 18.29 -3.46
C ASP A 8 -5.23 17.60 -2.33
N LEU A 9 -6.38 18.15 -1.97
CA LEU A 9 -7.27 17.56 -0.97
C LEU A 9 -7.88 16.24 -1.44
N LEU A 10 -8.32 16.17 -2.70
CA LEU A 10 -8.90 14.95 -3.26
C LEU A 10 -7.85 13.83 -3.39
N THR A 11 -6.63 14.18 -3.79
CA THR A 11 -5.50 13.26 -3.83
C THR A 11 -5.23 12.70 -2.43
N PHE A 12 -5.09 13.59 -1.44
CA PHE A 12 -4.86 13.22 -0.04
C PHE A 12 -5.97 12.30 0.51
N GLN A 13 -7.24 12.62 0.26
CA GLN A 13 -8.37 11.77 0.68
C GLN A 13 -8.32 10.39 0.03
N SER A 14 -8.00 10.32 -1.27
CA SER A 14 -7.91 9.05 -1.99
C SER A 14 -6.77 8.16 -1.47
N GLU A 15 -5.65 8.76 -1.07
CA GLU A 15 -4.52 8.07 -0.46
C GLU A 15 -4.89 7.51 0.93
N VAL A 16 -5.56 8.32 1.75
CA VAL A 16 -6.08 7.89 3.07
C VAL A 16 -7.01 6.67 2.89
N GLU A 17 -7.97 6.73 1.97
CA GLU A 17 -8.90 5.60 1.72
C GLU A 17 -8.17 4.34 1.21
N ALA A 18 -7.18 4.51 0.32
CA ALA A 18 -6.38 3.41 -0.22
C ALA A 18 -5.55 2.70 0.86
N ILE A 19 -5.04 3.45 1.84
CA ILE A 19 -4.28 2.96 2.99
C ILE A 19 -5.19 2.32 4.04
N LEU A 20 -6.34 2.92 4.30
CA LEU A 20 -7.27 2.46 5.33
C LEU A 20 -7.87 1.09 5.03
N ARG A 21 -8.14 0.82 3.74
CA ARG A 21 -8.74 -0.44 3.29
C ARG A 21 -7.96 -1.70 3.72
N PRO A 22 -6.64 -1.83 3.46
CA PRO A 22 -5.88 -2.99 3.92
C PRO A 22 -5.72 -3.04 5.45
N LEU A 23 -5.58 -1.89 6.13
CA LEU A 23 -5.45 -1.85 7.59
C LEU A 23 -6.72 -2.33 8.30
N HIS A 24 -7.89 -1.91 7.81
CA HIS A 24 -9.17 -2.31 8.35
C HIS A 24 -9.40 -3.82 8.18
N MET A 25 -9.14 -4.38 6.99
CA MET A 25 -9.26 -5.83 6.74
C MET A 25 -8.29 -6.67 7.60
N ARG A 26 -7.06 -6.19 7.85
CA ARG A 26 -6.08 -6.91 8.67
C ARG A 26 -6.54 -7.03 10.13
N ARG A 27 -7.34 -6.06 10.60
CA ARG A 27 -7.86 -5.99 11.96
C ARG A 27 -9.06 -6.91 12.20
N GLU A 28 -9.95 -7.04 11.21
CA GLU A 28 -11.11 -7.94 11.29
C GLU A 28 -10.72 -9.42 11.29
N ALA A 29 -9.46 -9.75 10.99
CA ALA A 29 -8.92 -11.09 11.00
C ALA A 29 -7.96 -11.37 12.18
N PRO A 30 -8.38 -11.32 13.46
CA PRO A 30 -7.51 -11.67 14.58
C PRO A 30 -7.20 -13.18 14.69
N GLY A 31 -7.58 -14.01 13.71
CA GLY A 31 -7.45 -15.47 13.78
C GLY A 31 -6.88 -16.20 12.55
N ALA A 32 -6.43 -15.49 11.50
CA ALA A 32 -5.99 -16.14 10.25
C ALA A 32 -4.47 -16.05 9.98
N ALA A 33 -3.67 -15.82 11.02
CA ALA A 33 -2.21 -15.92 10.96
C ALA A 33 -1.72 -17.39 10.98
N VAL A 34 -2.36 -18.29 10.22
CA VAL A 34 -1.76 -19.56 9.77
C VAL A 34 -2.36 -19.91 8.41
N ARG A 35 -1.96 -19.20 7.37
CA ARG A 35 -1.91 -19.70 5.98
C ARG A 35 -0.97 -18.84 5.13
N ALA A 36 0.24 -18.64 5.64
CA ALA A 36 1.37 -18.58 4.73
C ALA A 36 1.45 -19.96 4.04
N GLN A 37 1.72 -19.95 2.72
CA GLN A 37 1.92 -21.14 1.87
C GLN A 37 0.65 -21.86 1.40
N GLY A 38 -0.07 -21.21 0.49
CA GLY A 38 -1.06 -21.85 -0.38
C GLY A 38 -1.04 -21.33 -1.81
N ILE A 39 0.02 -20.63 -2.24
CA ILE A 39 0.19 -20.22 -3.63
C ILE A 39 1.12 -21.25 -4.30
N GLN A 40 0.62 -22.44 -4.64
CA GLN A 40 1.41 -23.36 -5.48
C GLN A 40 0.69 -24.10 -6.60
N PHE A 41 -0.63 -24.04 -6.79
CA PHE A 41 -1.25 -24.84 -7.88
C PHE A 41 -2.27 -24.17 -8.80
N ALA A 42 -2.61 -22.87 -8.63
CA ALA A 42 -3.58 -22.22 -9.52
C ALA A 42 -2.99 -21.68 -10.85
N CYS A 43 -1.66 -21.59 -10.99
CA CYS A 43 -1.02 -21.04 -12.19
C CYS A 43 -0.76 -22.05 -13.32
N LEU A 44 -1.10 -23.34 -13.15
CA LEU A 44 -0.98 -24.32 -14.23
C LEU A 44 -2.11 -24.21 -15.28
N GLY A 45 -3.27 -23.68 -14.89
CA GLY A 45 -4.39 -23.43 -15.80
C GLY A 45 -4.05 -22.50 -16.97
N PRO A 46 -3.51 -21.28 -16.74
CA PRO A 46 -3.18 -20.36 -17.82
C PRO A 46 -1.95 -20.78 -18.62
N ILE A 47 -1.02 -21.59 -18.09
CA ILE A 47 0.14 -22.08 -18.86
C ILE A 47 -0.31 -23.10 -19.91
N ILE A 48 -1.25 -24.00 -19.57
CA ILE A 48 -1.83 -24.95 -20.53
C ILE A 48 -2.69 -24.20 -21.55
N LEU A 49 -3.47 -23.19 -21.12
CA LEU A 49 -4.33 -22.41 -22.01
C LEU A 49 -3.54 -21.52 -22.97
N VAL A 50 -2.41 -20.94 -22.52
CA VAL A 50 -1.47 -20.20 -23.38
C VAL A 50 -0.72 -21.16 -24.30
N GLY A 51 -0.35 -22.36 -23.87
CA GLY A 51 0.24 -23.39 -24.73
C GLY A 51 -0.69 -23.84 -25.86
N VAL A 52 -1.97 -24.07 -25.55
CA VAL A 52 -3.01 -24.43 -26.53
C VAL A 52 -3.35 -23.24 -27.44
N ALA A 53 -3.45 -22.03 -26.90
CA ALA A 53 -3.67 -20.82 -27.70
C ALA A 53 -2.50 -20.52 -28.64
N PHE A 54 -1.25 -20.76 -28.21
CA PHE A 54 -0.06 -20.59 -29.04
C PHE A 54 0.01 -21.63 -30.17
N LEU A 55 -0.40 -22.89 -29.89
CA LEU A 55 -0.53 -23.94 -30.91
C LEU A 55 -1.62 -23.63 -31.95
N LEU A 56 -2.71 -22.99 -31.53
CA LEU A 56 -3.81 -22.58 -32.40
C LEU A 56 -3.49 -21.32 -33.21
N LEU A 57 -2.83 -20.31 -32.61
CA LEU A 57 -2.46 -19.04 -33.26
C LEU A 57 -1.38 -19.19 -34.32
N PHE A 58 -0.42 -20.10 -34.11
CA PHE A 58 0.67 -20.34 -35.08
C PHE A 58 0.31 -21.37 -36.16
N GLY A 59 -0.91 -21.90 -36.18
CA GLY A 59 -1.35 -22.81 -37.25
C GLY A 59 -0.46 -24.05 -37.40
N ILE A 60 0.12 -24.55 -36.29
CA ILE A 60 1.09 -25.65 -36.33
C ILE A 60 0.40 -27.03 -36.36
N LEU A 61 -0.91 -27.06 -36.08
CA LEU A 61 -1.70 -28.29 -36.08
C LEU A 61 -1.77 -28.97 -37.47
N PRO A 62 -1.95 -28.26 -38.61
CA PRO A 62 -1.85 -28.90 -39.92
C PRO A 62 -0.39 -29.22 -40.34
N THR A 63 0.62 -28.56 -39.79
CA THR A 63 2.04 -28.80 -40.15
C THR A 63 2.66 -30.00 -39.43
N LEU A 64 2.11 -30.40 -38.26
CA LEU A 64 2.56 -31.60 -37.56
C LEU A 64 2.20 -32.91 -38.29
N GLN A 65 1.14 -32.93 -39.10
CA GLN A 65 0.79 -34.12 -39.90
C GLN A 65 1.71 -34.30 -41.12
N SER A 66 2.35 -33.24 -41.60
CA SER A 66 3.27 -33.27 -42.75
C SER A 66 4.71 -33.65 -42.37
N LEU A 67 5.10 -33.52 -41.10
CA LEU A 67 6.50 -33.62 -40.66
C LEU A 67 6.88 -34.98 -40.06
N THR A 68 5.95 -35.93 -39.98
CA THR A 68 6.24 -37.32 -39.57
C THR A 68 6.85 -38.17 -40.68
N SER A 69 6.93 -37.67 -41.93
CA SER A 69 7.52 -38.42 -43.05
C SER A 69 8.97 -38.06 -43.38
N GLN A 70 9.48 -36.88 -43.03
CA GLN A 70 10.89 -36.50 -43.27
C GLN A 70 11.42 -35.53 -42.20
N GLY A 71 12.31 -36.00 -41.32
CA GLY A 71 13.38 -35.19 -40.71
C GLY A 71 13.02 -34.05 -39.74
N GLY A 72 11.83 -33.99 -39.15
CA GLY A 72 11.33 -32.83 -38.39
C GLY A 72 11.74 -32.70 -36.90
N GLY A 73 12.68 -33.48 -36.38
CA GLY A 73 13.01 -33.50 -34.94
C GLY A 73 13.70 -32.23 -34.41
N VAL A 74 14.46 -31.53 -35.26
CA VAL A 74 15.29 -30.39 -34.82
C VAL A 74 14.49 -29.09 -34.73
N VAL A 75 13.48 -28.91 -35.60
CA VAL A 75 12.71 -27.66 -35.69
C VAL A 75 11.74 -27.50 -34.50
N ALA A 76 11.12 -28.60 -34.05
CA ALA A 76 10.22 -28.57 -32.90
C ALA A 76 10.94 -28.22 -31.58
N VAL A 77 12.18 -28.69 -31.41
CA VAL A 77 12.99 -28.43 -30.20
C VAL A 77 13.47 -26.97 -30.15
N VAL A 78 13.84 -26.36 -31.29
CA VAL A 78 14.31 -24.97 -31.36
C VAL A 78 13.18 -23.96 -31.10
N VAL A 79 11.96 -24.21 -31.58
CA VAL A 79 10.81 -23.32 -31.35
C VAL A 79 10.36 -23.36 -29.88
N LEU A 80 10.31 -24.56 -29.27
CA LEU A 80 9.97 -24.71 -27.85
C LEU A 80 11.04 -24.13 -26.91
N SER A 81 12.33 -24.30 -27.23
CA SER A 81 13.42 -23.73 -26.43
C SER A 81 13.56 -22.21 -26.60
N GLY A 82 13.35 -21.67 -27.80
CA GLY A 82 13.32 -20.23 -28.06
C GLY A 82 12.15 -19.51 -27.37
N GLY A 83 10.95 -20.11 -27.41
CA GLY A 83 9.78 -19.60 -26.68
C GLY A 83 9.97 -19.62 -25.16
N LEU A 84 10.54 -20.70 -24.61
CA LEU A 84 10.83 -20.81 -23.18
C LEU A 84 11.88 -19.78 -22.72
N PHE A 85 12.89 -19.50 -23.55
CA PHE A 85 13.91 -18.49 -23.25
C PHE A 85 13.35 -17.06 -23.24
N LEU A 86 12.48 -16.73 -24.19
CA LEU A 86 11.78 -15.44 -24.22
C LEU A 86 10.83 -15.28 -23.02
N LEU A 87 10.13 -16.36 -22.64
CA LEU A 87 9.26 -16.37 -21.46
C LEU A 87 10.07 -16.16 -20.17
N ALA A 88 11.19 -16.86 -20.00
CA ALA A 88 12.08 -16.70 -18.85
C ALA A 88 12.67 -15.29 -18.75
N ARG A 89 13.07 -14.71 -19.90
CA ARG A 89 13.56 -13.31 -19.96
C ARG A 89 12.46 -12.31 -19.63
N TRP A 90 11.24 -12.53 -20.11
CA TRP A 90 10.10 -11.66 -19.81
C TRP A 90 9.65 -11.76 -18.35
N LEU A 91 9.56 -12.96 -17.80
CA LEU A 91 9.31 -13.20 -16.37
C LEU A 91 10.40 -12.58 -15.49
N GLY A 92 11.66 -12.65 -15.92
CA GLY A 92 12.78 -11.97 -15.25
C GLY A 92 12.61 -10.45 -15.22
N LYS A 93 12.20 -9.83 -16.34
CA LYS A 93 11.91 -8.39 -16.41
C LYS A 93 10.74 -8.00 -15.50
N LEU A 94 9.66 -8.78 -15.50
CA LEU A 94 8.51 -8.51 -14.63
C LEU A 94 8.89 -8.59 -13.15
N ASN A 95 9.58 -9.65 -12.74
CA ASN A 95 10.03 -9.78 -11.35
C ASN A 95 10.95 -8.63 -10.96
N GLN A 96 11.85 -8.21 -11.85
CA GLN A 96 12.71 -7.06 -11.62
C GLN A 96 11.92 -5.74 -11.47
N GLN A 97 10.89 -5.50 -12.30
CA GLN A 97 10.03 -4.33 -12.14
C GLN A 97 9.22 -4.39 -10.84
N GLN A 98 8.69 -5.56 -10.48
CA GLN A 98 7.97 -5.74 -9.23
C GLN A 98 8.88 -5.49 -8.02
N GLN A 99 10.13 -5.96 -8.06
CA GLN A 99 11.10 -5.68 -6.99
C GLN A 99 11.45 -4.19 -6.90
N ARG A 100 11.63 -3.50 -8.04
CA ARG A 100 11.84 -2.05 -8.05
C ARG A 100 10.63 -1.28 -7.50
N GLY A 101 9.42 -1.69 -7.87
CA GLY A 101 8.19 -1.13 -7.32
C GLY A 101 8.10 -1.30 -5.80
N ARG A 102 8.47 -2.48 -5.28
CA ARG A 102 8.55 -2.72 -3.84
C ARG A 102 9.57 -1.82 -3.17
N VAL A 103 10.80 -1.73 -3.69
CA VAL A 103 11.84 -0.82 -3.13
C VAL A 103 11.31 0.61 -3.05
N GLY A 104 10.66 1.09 -4.12
CA GLY A 104 10.05 2.43 -4.14
C GLY A 104 8.97 2.63 -3.07
N GLN A 105 8.13 1.63 -2.82
CA GLN A 105 7.13 1.69 -1.73
C GLN A 105 7.78 1.80 -0.35
N TYR A 106 8.81 1.02 -0.07
CA TYR A 106 9.52 1.08 1.22
C TYR A 106 10.35 2.36 1.38
N MET A 107 10.86 2.92 0.28
CA MET A 107 11.47 4.25 0.31
C MET A 107 10.45 5.33 0.69
N HIS A 108 9.24 5.28 0.15
CA HIS A 108 8.17 6.21 0.53
C HIS A 108 7.79 6.09 2.01
N MET A 109 7.71 4.86 2.55
CA MET A 109 7.46 4.65 3.99
C MET A 109 8.57 5.27 4.86
N LEU A 110 9.84 5.13 4.46
CA LEU A 110 10.95 5.76 5.16
C LEU A 110 10.92 7.29 5.03
N ASP A 111 10.53 7.83 3.88
CA ASP A 111 10.32 9.27 3.69
C ASP A 111 9.26 9.82 4.65
N GLU A 112 8.15 9.09 4.85
CA GLU A 112 7.15 9.46 5.85
C GLU A 112 7.68 9.37 7.28
N LEU A 113 8.48 8.34 7.61
CA LEU A 113 9.08 8.24 8.95
C LEU A 113 10.05 9.39 9.23
N ILE A 114 10.81 9.82 8.23
CA ILE A 114 11.69 11.00 8.34
C ILE A 114 10.88 12.28 8.54
N GLN A 115 9.69 12.39 7.93
CA GLN A 115 8.82 13.54 8.16
C GLN A 115 8.24 13.56 9.57
N LEU A 116 7.91 12.39 10.14
CA LEU A 116 7.36 12.27 11.50
C LEU A 116 8.44 12.43 12.57
N GLU A 117 9.61 11.83 12.37
CA GLU A 117 10.74 11.86 13.29
C GLU A 117 12.00 12.40 12.58
N PRO A 118 12.07 13.71 12.29
CA PRO A 118 13.16 14.31 11.53
C PRO A 118 14.52 14.19 12.24
N ASP A 119 14.50 14.13 13.57
CA ASP A 119 15.70 14.04 14.42
C ASP A 119 16.24 12.62 14.56
N ASN A 120 15.58 11.60 13.98
CA ASN A 120 16.03 10.22 14.07
C ASN A 120 17.01 9.88 12.92
N PRO A 121 18.34 9.81 13.19
CA PRO A 121 19.34 9.60 12.14
C PRO A 121 19.29 8.18 11.55
N ILE A 122 18.59 7.25 12.22
CA ILE A 122 18.44 5.87 11.77
C ILE A 122 17.63 5.85 10.47
N TRP A 123 16.56 6.64 10.37
CA TRP A 123 15.70 6.64 9.18
C TRP A 123 16.42 7.13 7.93
N GLN A 124 17.29 8.15 8.06
CA GLN A 124 18.10 8.61 6.94
C GLN A 124 19.15 7.58 6.52
N THR A 125 19.76 6.89 7.48
CA THR A 125 20.74 5.83 7.22
C THR A 125 20.08 4.63 6.54
N GLU A 126 18.89 4.23 6.99
CA GLU A 126 18.12 3.16 6.36
C GLU A 126 17.69 3.55 4.94
N ARG A 127 17.21 4.78 4.74
CA ARG A 127 16.82 5.27 3.42
C ARG A 127 17.97 5.24 2.42
N THR A 128 19.14 5.72 2.82
CA THR A 128 20.34 5.71 1.96
C THR A 128 20.81 4.30 1.66
N THR A 129 20.76 3.41 2.65
CA THR A 129 21.05 1.98 2.47
C THR A 129 20.06 1.35 1.48
N LEU A 130 18.77 1.65 1.61
CA LEU A 130 17.70 1.13 0.76
C LEU A 130 17.82 1.63 -0.68
N ALA A 131 18.18 2.89 -0.88
CA ALA A 131 18.37 3.49 -2.20
C ALA A 131 19.51 2.82 -3.00
N ALA A 132 20.51 2.25 -2.30
CA ALA A 132 21.58 1.47 -2.93
C ALA A 132 21.14 0.03 -3.27
N GLN A 133 20.01 -0.45 -2.75
CA GLN A 133 19.51 -1.81 -2.98
C GLN A 133 18.62 -1.88 -4.23
N SER A 134 18.82 -2.93 -5.03
CA SER A 134 17.94 -3.22 -6.19
C SER A 134 16.78 -4.16 -5.86
N ARG A 135 16.83 -4.80 -4.68
CA ARG A 135 15.86 -5.77 -4.17
C ARG A 135 15.90 -5.73 -2.64
N LEU A 136 14.74 -5.79 -1.98
CA LEU A 136 14.66 -6.08 -0.55
C LEU A 136 14.33 -7.56 -0.33
N SER A 137 14.91 -8.14 0.72
CA SER A 137 14.44 -9.42 1.25
C SER A 137 13.08 -9.29 1.95
N VAL A 138 12.31 -10.38 1.99
CA VAL A 138 11.02 -10.43 2.72
C VAL A 138 11.14 -10.03 4.21
N PRO A 139 12.17 -10.45 4.98
CA PRO A 139 12.29 -10.01 6.37
C PRO A 139 12.59 -8.51 6.51
N GLU A 140 13.39 -7.92 5.61
CA GLU A 140 13.62 -6.46 5.62
C GLU A 140 12.34 -5.68 5.31
N GLN A 141 11.55 -6.19 4.35
CA GLN A 141 10.24 -5.63 4.02
C GLN A 141 9.29 -5.63 5.23
N GLU A 142 9.20 -6.75 5.96
CA GLU A 142 8.34 -6.81 7.13
C GLU A 142 8.84 -5.90 8.26
N ARG A 143 10.17 -5.83 8.46
CA ARG A 143 10.77 -4.97 9.48
C ARG A 143 10.44 -3.50 9.25
N ILE A 144 10.69 -2.97 8.04
CA ILE A 144 10.41 -1.57 7.71
C ILE A 144 8.91 -1.28 7.82
N ARG A 145 8.06 -2.21 7.35
CA ARG A 145 6.60 -2.05 7.46
C ARG A 145 6.15 -1.98 8.91
N ASN A 146 6.64 -2.87 9.77
CA ASN A 146 6.27 -2.90 11.17
C ASN A 146 6.71 -1.65 11.91
N LEU A 147 7.93 -1.16 11.63
CA LEU A 147 8.40 0.11 12.18
C LEU A 147 7.51 1.28 11.73
N TRP A 148 7.19 1.33 10.45
CA TRP A 148 6.32 2.35 9.90
C TRP A 148 4.91 2.30 10.51
N GLU A 149 4.29 1.13 10.61
CA GLU A 149 2.98 0.94 11.27
C GLU A 149 3.02 1.37 12.75
N GLN A 150 4.05 0.98 13.50
CA GLN A 150 4.18 1.33 14.92
C GLN A 150 4.37 2.83 15.13
N THR A 151 5.30 3.44 14.40
CA THR A 151 5.61 4.88 14.56
C THR A 151 4.42 5.74 14.15
N THR A 152 3.75 5.41 13.04
CA THR A 152 2.56 6.15 12.57
C THR A 152 1.38 6.00 13.52
N ALA A 153 1.16 4.81 14.10
CA ALA A 153 0.14 4.60 15.12
C ALA A 153 0.41 5.38 16.40
N THR A 154 1.66 5.42 16.88
CA THR A 154 2.06 6.21 18.05
C THR A 154 1.84 7.70 17.81
N HIS A 155 2.25 8.22 16.64
CA HIS A 155 2.02 9.61 16.28
C HIS A 155 0.53 9.95 16.17
N ALA A 156 -0.27 9.07 15.56
CA ALA A 156 -1.71 9.23 15.48
C ALA A 156 -2.37 9.29 16.86
N ALA A 157 -1.95 8.44 17.79
CA ALA A 157 -2.42 8.46 19.17
C ALA A 157 -2.04 9.77 19.88
N ALA A 158 -0.78 10.20 19.76
CA ALA A 158 -0.30 11.46 20.34
C ALA A 158 -1.04 12.68 19.76
N LEU A 159 -1.35 12.69 18.46
CA LEU A 159 -2.13 13.76 17.85
C LEU A 159 -3.57 13.80 18.39
N LEU A 160 -4.19 12.65 18.63
CA LEU A 160 -5.54 12.58 19.22
C LEU A 160 -5.59 13.00 20.68
N GLU A 161 -4.45 13.12 21.36
CA GLU A 161 -4.37 13.68 22.72
C GLU A 161 -4.25 15.20 22.73
N ARG A 162 -3.92 15.83 21.59
CA ARG A 162 -3.81 17.28 21.51
C ARG A 162 -5.18 17.95 21.39
N THR A 163 -5.42 18.95 22.22
CA THR A 163 -6.69 19.69 22.26
C THR A 163 -6.96 20.50 20.99
N ASP A 164 -5.93 21.02 20.33
CA ASP A 164 -6.04 21.77 19.06
C ASP A 164 -6.48 20.87 17.90
N VAL A 165 -5.98 19.64 17.84
CA VAL A 165 -6.42 18.61 16.89
C VAL A 165 -7.87 18.23 17.16
N LEU A 166 -8.23 17.96 18.42
CA LEU A 166 -9.59 17.60 18.81
C LEU A 166 -10.59 18.73 18.48
N ALA A 167 -10.23 19.99 18.71
CA ALA A 167 -11.05 21.13 18.34
C ALA A 167 -11.34 21.21 16.84
N CYS A 168 -10.42 20.75 15.99
CA CYS A 168 -10.62 20.73 14.55
C CYS A 168 -11.52 19.57 14.08
N ILE A 169 -11.40 18.39 14.71
CA ILE A 169 -12.06 17.17 14.23
C ILE A 169 -13.41 16.90 14.90
N CYS A 170 -13.58 17.22 16.19
CA CYS A 170 -14.78 16.89 16.95
C CYS A 170 -16.07 17.54 16.40
N PRO A 171 -16.08 18.81 15.94
CA PRO A 171 -17.26 19.39 15.30
C PRO A 171 -17.72 18.60 14.07
N VAL A 172 -16.76 18.11 13.28
CA VAL A 172 -17.02 17.34 12.06
C VAL A 172 -17.47 15.91 12.36
N LEU A 173 -16.97 15.33 13.45
CA LEU A 173 -17.32 14.00 13.91
C LEU A 173 -18.70 13.93 14.57
N LEU A 174 -19.07 14.96 15.34
CA LEU A 174 -20.36 15.04 16.03
C LEU A 174 -21.50 15.42 15.10
N ASP A 175 -21.23 16.14 14.00
CA ASP A 175 -22.26 16.56 13.03
C ASP A 175 -22.93 15.38 12.33
N LYS A 176 -22.22 14.27 12.10
CA LYS A 176 -22.76 13.12 11.35
C LYS A 176 -22.18 11.79 11.82
N GLY A 177 -23.06 10.81 12.08
CA GLY A 177 -22.68 9.39 12.15
C GLY A 177 -22.09 8.88 10.84
N GLY A 178 -21.36 7.77 10.88
CA GLY A 178 -20.72 7.18 9.70
C GLY A 178 -19.92 5.93 10.01
N ASP A 179 -19.43 5.26 8.96
CA ASP A 179 -18.43 4.20 9.05
C ASP A 179 -17.00 4.77 9.09
N VAL A 180 -16.01 3.90 9.32
CA VAL A 180 -14.57 4.21 9.34
C VAL A 180 -14.11 5.04 8.14
N PHE A 181 -14.61 4.75 6.95
CA PHE A 181 -14.20 5.43 5.72
C PHE A 181 -14.79 6.85 5.65
N ALA A 182 -16.05 7.00 6.04
CA ALA A 182 -16.69 8.30 6.16
C ALA A 182 -15.97 9.18 7.20
N PHE A 183 -15.55 8.62 8.33
CA PHE A 183 -14.74 9.35 9.32
C PHE A 183 -13.40 9.79 8.74
N ALA A 184 -12.65 8.85 8.14
CA ALA A 184 -11.33 9.14 7.59
C ALA A 184 -11.36 10.28 6.57
N ARG A 185 -12.33 10.27 5.65
CA ARG A 185 -12.47 11.31 4.62
C ARG A 185 -12.76 12.69 5.23
N ARG A 186 -13.63 12.73 6.22
CA ARG A 186 -14.04 13.97 6.90
C ARG A 186 -12.90 14.55 7.72
N ILE A 187 -12.24 13.73 8.52
CA ILE A 187 -11.08 14.14 9.33
C ILE A 187 -9.94 14.59 8.42
N ALA A 188 -9.65 13.84 7.34
CA ALA A 188 -8.64 14.23 6.36
C ALA A 188 -8.92 15.63 5.79
N GLY A 189 -10.18 15.90 5.42
CA GLY A 189 -10.59 17.21 4.91
C GLY A 189 -10.51 18.34 5.94
N ALA A 190 -10.82 18.06 7.21
CA ALA A 190 -10.73 19.04 8.29
C ALA A 190 -9.27 19.36 8.62
N LEU A 191 -8.47 18.34 8.89
CA LEU A 191 -7.07 18.48 9.30
C LEU A 191 -6.20 19.09 8.20
N HIS A 192 -6.39 18.70 6.93
CA HIS A 192 -5.64 19.29 5.82
C HIS A 192 -5.91 20.80 5.68
N ARG A 193 -7.17 21.22 5.85
CA ARG A 193 -7.54 22.64 5.88
C ARG A 193 -6.94 23.37 7.07
N SER A 194 -7.02 22.80 8.27
CA SER A 194 -6.43 23.41 9.47
C SER A 194 -4.91 23.59 9.36
N VAL A 195 -4.18 22.64 8.75
CA VAL A 195 -2.73 22.81 8.51
C VAL A 195 -2.44 23.87 7.46
N THR A 196 -3.16 23.85 6.34
CA THR A 196 -2.95 24.82 5.25
C THR A 196 -3.33 26.25 5.64
N ASP A 197 -4.34 26.40 6.49
CA ASP A 197 -4.74 27.68 7.08
C ASP A 197 -3.82 28.13 8.23
N GLY A 198 -2.81 27.32 8.57
CA GLY A 198 -1.84 27.61 9.63
C GLY A 198 -2.40 27.49 11.06
N GLN A 199 -3.61 26.95 11.21
CA GLN A 199 -4.26 26.73 12.50
C GLN A 199 -3.67 25.53 13.25
N LEU A 200 -3.12 24.55 12.52
CA LEU A 200 -2.50 23.36 13.08
C LEU A 200 -1.05 23.25 12.62
N ALA A 201 -0.11 23.32 13.55
CA ALA A 201 1.28 22.96 13.31
C ALA A 201 1.46 21.45 13.58
N ALA A 202 1.16 20.64 12.58
CA ALA A 202 1.34 19.19 12.62
C ALA A 202 1.75 18.64 11.25
N VAL A 203 2.62 17.64 11.26
CA VAL A 203 2.91 16.83 10.07
C VAL A 203 1.78 15.83 9.91
N LEU A 204 0.98 16.00 8.86
CA LEU A 204 -0.13 15.10 8.52
C LEU A 204 0.22 14.30 7.28
N THR A 205 0.55 13.03 7.48
CA THR A 205 0.65 12.06 6.39
C THR A 205 -0.68 11.30 6.26
N PRO A 206 -1.03 10.83 5.05
CA PRO A 206 -2.27 10.05 4.84
C PRO A 206 -2.38 8.84 5.79
N ILE A 207 -1.27 8.17 6.08
CA ILE A 207 -1.22 7.03 6.99
C ILE A 207 -1.55 7.40 8.44
N VAL A 208 -1.09 8.56 8.91
CA VAL A 208 -1.40 9.03 10.28
C VAL A 208 -2.90 9.31 10.39
N VAL A 209 -3.49 9.95 9.38
CA VAL A 209 -4.93 10.20 9.34
C VAL A 209 -5.74 8.90 9.27
N ALA A 210 -5.29 7.90 8.49
CA ALA A 210 -5.92 6.59 8.47
C ALA A 210 -5.88 5.90 9.84
N HIS A 211 -4.75 5.96 10.56
CA HIS A 211 -4.63 5.44 11.92
C HIS A 211 -5.50 6.20 12.93
N MET A 212 -5.60 7.54 12.81
CA MET A 212 -6.51 8.32 13.64
C MET A 212 -7.96 7.87 13.45
N ALA A 213 -8.40 7.67 12.21
CA ALA A 213 -9.75 7.18 11.91
C ALA A 213 -10.01 5.79 12.54
N LEU A 214 -9.05 4.87 12.44
CA LEU A 214 -9.14 3.57 13.10
C LEU A 214 -9.20 3.68 14.61
N LEU A 215 -8.42 4.57 15.23
CA LEU A 215 -8.44 4.79 16.69
C LEU A 215 -9.77 5.38 17.16
N ILE A 216 -10.35 6.30 16.39
CA ILE A 216 -11.66 6.90 16.68
C ILE A 216 -12.77 5.87 16.59
N ASP A 217 -12.75 5.02 15.57
CA ASP A 217 -13.73 3.94 15.42
C ASP A 217 -13.69 2.94 16.58
N GLN A 218 -12.49 2.59 17.06
CA GLN A 218 -12.33 1.70 18.22
C GLN A 218 -12.82 2.30 19.53
N ARG A 219 -12.43 3.53 19.82
CA ARG A 219 -12.74 4.21 21.08
C ARG A 219 -14.17 4.74 21.07
N GLY A 220 -14.73 4.97 19.90
CA GLY A 220 -16.00 5.66 19.70
C GLY A 220 -15.84 7.17 19.79
N ILE A 221 -16.59 7.88 18.95
CA ILE A 221 -16.57 9.36 18.85
C ILE A 221 -16.81 10.01 20.21
N ALA A 222 -17.79 9.51 20.96
CA ALA A 222 -18.16 10.06 22.25
C ALA A 222 -16.99 10.02 23.24
N GLN A 223 -16.22 8.93 23.26
CA GLN A 223 -15.06 8.80 24.16
C GLN A 223 -13.91 9.71 23.74
N VAL A 224 -13.65 9.84 22.44
CA VAL A 224 -12.56 10.70 21.91
C VAL A 224 -12.88 12.18 22.07
N CYS A 225 -14.14 12.57 21.92
CA CYS A 225 -14.54 13.97 22.05
C CYS A 225 -14.97 14.36 23.48
N ALA A 226 -15.23 13.41 24.38
CA ALA A 226 -15.52 13.71 25.79
C ALA A 226 -14.34 14.42 26.48
N THR A 227 -13.11 14.00 26.20
CA THR A 227 -11.88 14.63 26.73
C THR A 227 -11.69 16.07 26.24
N HIS A 228 -12.27 16.42 25.08
CA HIS A 228 -12.26 17.80 24.58
C HIS A 228 -13.26 18.68 25.33
N ILE A 229 -14.45 18.17 25.65
CA ILE A 229 -15.52 18.94 26.31
C ILE A 229 -15.10 19.36 27.73
N GLU A 230 -14.37 18.50 28.46
CA GLU A 230 -13.89 18.82 29.82
C GLU A 230 -12.85 19.95 29.89
N HIS A 231 -12.22 20.32 28.78
CA HIS A 231 -11.18 21.36 28.73
C HIS A 231 -11.65 22.70 28.13
N VAL A 232 -12.93 22.82 27.78
CA VAL A 232 -13.52 24.03 27.18
C VAL A 232 -14.41 24.80 28.18
N ASP A 233 -14.63 24.26 29.37
CA ASP A 233 -15.24 24.96 30.52
C ASP A 233 -14.19 25.73 31.34
#